data_AF-A0A9E4ST21-F1
#
_entry.id   AF-A0A9E4ST21-F1
#
_cell.length_a   1.000
_cell.length_b   1.000
_cell.length_c   1.000
_cell.angle_alpha   90.00
_cell.angle_beta   90.00
_cell.angle_gamma   90.00
#
_symmetry.space_group_name_H-M   'P 1'
#
loop_
_entity.id
_entity.type
_entity.pdbx_description
1 polymer ?
#
loop_
_entity_poly.entity_id
_entity_poly.type
_entity_poly.pdbx_seq_one_letter_code
_entity_poly.pdbx_strand_id
1 'polypeptide(L)'
;IFKQTMELPYCTVEGRFLLDRYVEGTCPFCSDEGARGDQCDNCGRVLDPFDLKNPKCKFDFSTPERRESEHFFLRLSAYSDALKAWLSDDKEHWRKNVRNFALGLTEQGLLDRSITRDLTWGVRIPVEGYETKRIYVWFDAVIGYLSAAIEWAEKEGTPERWREWWQDPEAKSYYFIGKDNIWFHALIWPAQLMGYSKATGETYNLPYDVPANQFLTIKGAKQSTSKRLAVWVPDFLERYDPDPLRYYLSAIMPETADADFTWAGFVQRNNDELVATWGNLVNRVLTFTYKNFDKSVPEPGDLSETDRALISRVEEALEEAGREIAAGNFRAALEAGMSAAREANRYVEDNAPWKLLKEDRERCATVLYTAIAAISGLKTALYPFLPFTCQKLHGYLGNEGPVQAGGWRLVMPAGGRPLAEAEPLFKKLDPEIVEEEEAKLGV
;
A
#
# COMPACT_ATOMS: atom_id res chain seq x y z
N ILE A 1 6.87 32.42 -1.91
CA ILE A 1 6.66 32.28 -3.37
C ILE A 1 7.23 33.52 -4.05
N PHE A 2 7.87 33.40 -5.20
CA PHE A 2 8.40 34.53 -5.97
C PHE A 2 8.23 34.27 -7.48
N LYS A 3 8.36 35.33 -8.29
CA LYS A 3 8.30 35.23 -9.75
C LYS A 3 9.72 35.10 -10.32
N GLN A 4 9.87 34.27 -11.34
CA GLN A 4 11.11 34.17 -12.11
C GLN A 4 10.78 33.79 -13.56
N THR A 5 11.50 34.39 -14.49
CA THR A 5 11.43 34.07 -15.92
C THR A 5 12.38 32.92 -16.23
N MET A 6 11.93 31.99 -17.06
CA MET A 6 12.76 30.91 -17.60
C MET A 6 12.52 30.76 -19.10
N GLU A 7 13.54 30.29 -19.82
CA GLU A 7 13.39 29.91 -21.23
C GLU A 7 12.76 28.53 -21.33
N LEU A 8 11.77 28.40 -22.21
CA LEU A 8 11.07 27.16 -22.50
C LEU A 8 10.92 26.94 -24.02
N PRO A 9 10.90 25.68 -24.48
CA PRO A 9 10.62 25.38 -25.88
C PRO A 9 9.17 25.76 -26.21
N TYR A 10 8.97 26.51 -27.30
CA TYR A 10 7.67 26.95 -27.78
C TYR A 10 7.43 26.47 -29.20
N CYS A 11 6.30 25.79 -29.43
CA CYS A 11 5.88 25.46 -30.77
C CYS A 11 5.07 26.60 -31.38
N THR A 12 5.57 27.17 -32.47
CA THR A 12 4.92 28.25 -33.21
C THR A 12 3.66 27.79 -33.95
N VAL A 13 3.64 26.55 -34.43
CA VAL A 13 2.50 25.97 -35.16
C VAL A 13 1.34 25.68 -34.20
N GLU A 14 1.64 25.07 -33.06
CA GLU A 14 0.64 24.72 -32.03
C GLU A 14 0.28 25.89 -31.11
N GLY A 15 1.05 26.98 -31.17
CA GLY A 15 0.81 28.18 -30.37
C GLY A 15 0.98 27.97 -28.85
N ARG A 16 1.82 27.02 -28.42
CA ARG A 16 1.99 26.67 -27.00
C ARG A 16 3.43 26.34 -26.61
N PHE A 17 3.74 26.54 -25.33
CA PHE A 17 4.95 25.99 -24.72
C PHE A 17 4.86 24.46 -24.67
N LEU A 18 6.01 23.81 -24.89
CA LEU A 18 6.15 22.36 -24.87
C LEU A 18 6.69 21.92 -23.52
N LEU A 19 6.13 20.83 -22.98
CA LEU A 19 6.78 20.09 -21.91
C LEU A 19 8.00 19.37 -22.50
N ASP A 20 9.00 19.07 -21.68
CA ASP A 20 10.25 18.43 -22.13
C ASP A 20 9.99 17.13 -22.91
N ARG A 21 9.05 16.30 -22.45
CA ARG A 21 8.59 15.06 -23.12
C ARG A 21 7.88 15.25 -24.47
N TYR A 22 7.49 16.48 -24.80
CA TYR A 22 6.89 16.86 -26.09
C TYR A 22 7.92 17.44 -27.06
N VAL A 23 9.18 17.52 -26.65
CA VAL A 23 10.32 17.79 -27.52
C VAL A 23 11.05 16.48 -27.76
N GLU A 24 11.24 16.14 -29.03
CA GLU A 24 12.03 14.98 -29.47
C GLU A 24 13.17 15.46 -30.36
N GLY A 25 14.29 14.74 -30.36
CA GLY A 25 15.43 15.08 -31.20
C GLY A 25 16.55 14.07 -31.06
N THR A 26 17.70 14.39 -31.64
CA THR A 26 18.87 13.52 -31.61
C THR A 26 19.66 13.73 -30.31
N CYS A 27 19.91 12.65 -29.57
CA CYS A 27 20.72 12.65 -28.35
C CYS A 27 22.13 13.18 -28.66
N PRO A 28 22.63 14.21 -27.97
CA PRO A 28 23.97 14.74 -28.22
C PRO A 28 25.08 13.77 -27.80
N PHE A 29 24.78 12.78 -26.95
CA PHE A 29 25.77 11.86 -26.37
C PHE A 29 25.86 10.50 -27.07
N CYS A 30 24.74 9.94 -27.54
CA CYS A 30 24.72 8.61 -28.17
C CYS A 30 24.16 8.61 -29.60
N SER A 31 23.75 9.77 -30.12
CA SER A 31 23.20 9.96 -31.46
C SER A 31 21.88 9.23 -31.76
N ASP A 32 21.18 8.76 -30.73
CA ASP A 32 19.81 8.24 -30.87
C ASP A 32 18.85 9.34 -31.35
N GLU A 33 18.15 9.13 -32.45
CA GLU A 33 17.29 10.14 -33.10
C GLU A 33 15.93 10.35 -32.42
N GLY A 34 15.56 9.45 -31.48
CA GLY A 34 14.29 9.48 -30.76
C GLY A 34 14.39 9.97 -29.32
N ALA A 35 15.46 10.68 -28.95
CA ALA A 35 15.65 11.14 -27.57
C ALA A 35 14.62 12.21 -27.21
N ARG A 36 14.05 12.10 -26.00
CA ARG A 36 13.08 13.06 -25.46
C ARG A 36 13.81 14.18 -24.73
N GLY A 37 13.18 15.35 -24.64
CA GLY A 37 13.77 16.53 -24.01
C GLY A 37 14.07 16.36 -22.52
N ASP A 38 13.46 15.38 -21.86
CA ASP A 38 13.71 15.02 -20.46
C ASP A 38 14.74 13.90 -20.29
N GLN A 39 14.81 12.97 -21.24
CA GLN A 39 15.68 11.79 -21.15
C GLN A 39 15.91 11.12 -22.52
N CYS A 40 17.12 10.60 -22.73
CA CYS A 40 17.37 9.65 -23.82
C CYS A 40 17.14 8.21 -23.33
N ASP A 41 16.17 7.53 -23.91
CA ASP A 41 15.81 6.15 -23.53
C ASP A 41 16.90 5.13 -23.92
N ASN A 42 17.74 5.44 -24.91
CA ASN A 42 18.85 4.57 -25.34
C ASN A 42 20.05 4.59 -24.38
N CYS A 43 20.51 5.76 -23.92
CA CYS A 43 21.68 5.89 -23.05
C CYS A 43 21.34 6.23 -21.58
N GLY A 44 20.07 6.46 -21.27
CA GLY A 44 19.55 6.73 -19.92
C GLY A 44 19.82 8.13 -19.37
N ARG A 45 20.53 9.00 -20.10
CA ARG A 45 20.90 10.34 -19.63
C ARG A 45 19.68 11.26 -19.56
N VAL A 46 19.58 12.02 -18.47
CA VAL A 46 18.69 13.17 -18.33
C VAL A 46 19.20 14.29 -19.24
N LEU A 47 18.30 14.94 -19.96
CA LEU A 47 18.59 16.00 -20.92
C LEU A 47 17.80 17.27 -20.55
N ASP A 48 18.25 18.40 -21.08
CA ASP A 48 17.41 19.57 -21.27
C ASP A 48 16.90 19.57 -22.73
N PRO A 49 15.65 20.00 -23.02
CA PRO A 49 15.14 20.09 -24.39
C PRO A 49 16.03 20.89 -25.34
N PHE A 50 16.78 21.86 -24.80
CA PHE A 50 17.71 22.69 -25.55
C PHE A 50 19.07 22.04 -25.81
N ASP A 51 19.38 20.91 -25.17
CA ASP A 51 20.58 20.11 -25.45
C ASP A 51 20.39 19.18 -26.66
N LEU A 52 19.13 18.91 -27.05
CA LEU A 52 18.82 18.04 -28.18
C LEU A 52 19.32 18.65 -29.50
N LYS A 53 19.93 17.81 -30.34
CA LYS A 53 20.23 18.17 -31.73
C LYS A 53 18.97 18.01 -32.56
N ASN A 54 18.71 18.95 -33.47
CA ASN A 54 17.51 18.97 -34.32
C ASN A 54 16.20 18.77 -33.52
N PRO A 55 15.92 19.60 -32.49
CA PRO A 55 14.73 19.44 -31.69
C PRO A 55 13.48 19.65 -32.55
N LYS A 56 12.47 18.83 -32.28
CA LYS A 56 11.18 18.82 -32.97
C LYS A 56 10.06 18.76 -31.95
N CYS A 57 9.00 19.49 -32.23
CA CYS A 57 7.72 19.32 -31.57
C CYS A 57 7.17 17.94 -31.91
N LYS A 58 6.81 17.15 -30.89
CA LYS A 58 6.25 15.80 -31.06
C LYS A 58 4.92 15.77 -31.84
N PHE A 59 4.20 16.90 -31.89
CA PHE A 59 2.86 16.97 -32.47
C PHE A 59 2.87 17.32 -33.96
N ASP A 60 3.76 18.21 -34.39
CA ASP A 60 3.77 18.78 -35.76
C ASP A 60 5.14 18.74 -36.44
N PHE A 61 6.17 18.23 -35.75
CA PHE A 61 7.55 18.11 -36.22
C PHE A 61 8.28 19.43 -36.56
N SER A 62 7.70 20.59 -36.25
CA SER A 62 8.36 21.90 -36.35
C SER A 62 9.47 22.05 -35.30
N THR A 63 10.46 22.89 -35.59
CA THR A 63 11.55 23.19 -34.65
C THR A 63 11.05 24.15 -33.56
N PRO A 64 11.11 23.77 -32.28
CA PRO A 64 10.69 24.65 -31.19
C PRO A 64 11.60 25.88 -31.07
N GLU A 65 11.01 27.04 -30.82
CA GLU A 65 11.73 28.27 -30.49
C GLU A 65 12.04 28.33 -28.99
N ARG A 66 13.11 29.04 -28.61
CA ARG A 66 13.29 29.44 -27.22
C ARG A 66 12.42 30.67 -26.95
N ARG A 67 11.53 30.58 -25.96
CA ARG A 67 10.76 31.74 -25.50
C ARG A 67 10.79 31.84 -23.99
N GLU A 68 10.86 33.07 -23.51
CA GLU A 68 10.77 33.38 -22.09
C GLU A 68 9.32 33.23 -21.60
N SER A 69 9.18 32.64 -20.42
CA SER A 69 7.91 32.48 -19.72
C SER A 69 8.09 32.79 -18.24
N GLU A 70 7.28 33.69 -17.68
CA GLU A 70 7.28 33.98 -16.25
C GLU A 70 6.51 32.90 -15.48
N HIS A 71 7.10 32.42 -14.38
CA HIS A 71 6.51 31.42 -13.50
C HIS A 71 6.62 31.83 -12.04
N PHE A 72 5.66 31.34 -11.23
CA PHE A 72 5.82 31.33 -9.78
C PHE A 72 6.69 30.16 -9.33
N PHE A 73 7.58 30.43 -8.39
CA PHE A 73 8.47 29.47 -7.74
C PHE A 73 8.17 29.38 -6.23
N LEU A 74 8.17 28.14 -5.73
CA LEU A 74 8.26 27.86 -4.30
C LEU A 74 9.71 28.08 -3.87
N ARG A 75 9.91 28.95 -2.88
CA ARG A 75 11.21 29.18 -2.24
C ARG A 75 11.51 28.03 -1.27
N LEU A 76 11.63 26.82 -1.81
CA LEU A 76 11.84 25.60 -1.04
C LEU A 76 13.19 25.63 -0.30
N SER A 77 14.19 26.30 -0.88
CA SER A 77 15.49 26.54 -0.26
C SER A 77 15.39 27.11 1.15
N ALA A 78 14.42 28.02 1.39
CA ALA A 78 14.20 28.66 2.69
C ALA A 78 13.63 27.72 3.78
N TYR A 79 13.23 26.50 3.43
CA TYR A 79 12.73 25.49 4.36
C TYR A 79 13.74 24.39 4.67
N SER A 80 14.95 24.43 4.09
CA SER A 80 15.96 23.37 4.26
C SER A 80 16.26 23.08 5.74
N ASP A 81 16.53 24.12 6.54
CA ASP A 81 16.86 23.96 7.97
C ASP A 81 15.66 23.48 8.80
N ALA A 82 14.47 24.01 8.53
CA ALA A 82 13.24 23.63 9.24
C ALA A 82 12.88 22.16 8.96
N LEU A 83 12.99 21.72 7.71
CA LEU A 83 12.79 20.32 7.32
C LEU A 83 13.86 19.43 7.93
N LYS A 84 15.14 19.85 7.90
CA LYS A 84 16.23 19.08 8.51
C LYS A 84 15.97 18.85 10.01
N ALA A 85 15.57 19.89 10.72
CA ALA A 85 15.24 19.81 12.15
C ALA A 85 14.07 18.85 12.37
N TRP A 86 12.97 19.01 11.63
CA TRP A 86 11.79 18.14 11.74
C TRP A 86 12.06 16.67 11.40
N LEU A 87 12.89 16.39 10.39
CA LEU A 87 13.29 15.02 10.00
C LEU A 87 14.27 14.39 11.01
N SER A 88 14.92 15.21 11.83
CA SER A 88 15.87 14.77 12.85
C SER A 88 15.20 14.54 14.21
N ASP A 89 13.99 15.04 14.41
CA ASP A 89 13.24 14.99 15.68
C ASP A 89 12.11 13.95 15.65
N ASP A 90 12.22 12.93 16.49
CA ASP A 90 11.21 11.86 16.68
C ASP A 90 10.74 11.23 15.36
N LYS A 91 11.69 10.69 14.59
CA LYS A 91 11.48 10.02 13.28
C LYS A 91 12.23 8.69 13.17
N GLU A 92 12.66 8.12 14.29
CA GLU A 92 13.38 6.85 14.36
C GLU A 92 12.52 5.68 13.88
N HIS A 93 11.19 5.80 13.99
CA HIS A 93 10.23 4.82 13.48
C HIS A 93 10.09 4.84 11.95
N TRP A 94 10.51 5.92 11.27
CA TRP A 94 10.47 5.96 9.82
C TRP A 94 11.41 4.93 9.22
N ARG A 95 11.02 4.39 8.06
CA ARG A 95 11.93 3.54 7.28
C ARG A 95 13.24 4.29 6.98
N LYS A 96 14.38 3.66 7.28
CA LYS A 96 15.71 4.27 7.18
C LYS A 96 15.98 4.87 5.79
N ASN A 97 15.57 4.20 4.72
CA ASN A 97 15.76 4.69 3.35
C ASN A 97 14.98 6.00 3.09
N VAL A 98 13.80 6.17 3.67
CA VAL A 98 12.96 7.36 3.53
C VAL A 98 13.59 8.54 4.27
N ARG A 99 13.88 8.35 5.56
CA ARG A 99 14.48 9.38 6.41
C ARG A 99 15.84 9.83 5.89
N ASN A 100 16.74 8.88 5.55
CA ASN A 100 18.08 9.20 5.08
C ASN A 100 18.07 9.91 3.71
N PHE A 101 17.19 9.50 2.80
CA PHE A 101 17.03 10.18 1.50
C PHE A 101 16.58 11.63 1.69
N ALA A 102 15.55 11.86 2.51
CA ALA A 102 15.03 13.20 2.76
C ALA A 102 16.07 14.08 3.48
N LEU A 103 16.72 13.57 4.53
CA LEU A 103 17.79 14.27 5.25
C LEU A 103 18.94 14.65 4.32
N GLY A 104 19.45 13.69 3.53
CA GLY A 104 20.56 13.95 2.61
C GLY A 104 20.28 15.08 1.62
N LEU A 105 19.04 15.22 1.15
CA LEU A 105 18.64 16.33 0.28
C LEU A 105 18.54 17.67 1.02
N THR A 106 18.08 17.68 2.28
CA THR A 106 18.12 18.90 3.10
C THR A 106 19.55 19.36 3.39
N GLU A 107 20.49 18.43 3.55
CA GLU A 107 21.91 18.73 3.82
C GLU A 107 22.66 19.29 2.61
N GLN A 108 22.29 18.85 1.40
CA GLN A 108 22.84 19.39 0.15
C GLN A 108 22.33 20.81 -0.14
N GLY A 109 21.23 21.23 0.49
CA GLY A 109 20.53 22.48 0.22
C GLY A 109 19.45 22.29 -0.84
N LEU A 110 18.20 22.54 -0.46
CA LEU A 110 17.07 22.42 -1.39
C LEU A 110 17.09 23.56 -2.40
N LEU A 111 16.75 23.24 -3.64
CA LEU A 111 16.62 24.22 -4.72
C LEU A 111 15.16 24.64 -4.88
N ASP A 112 14.96 25.90 -5.27
CA ASP A 112 13.62 26.42 -5.56
C ASP A 112 12.99 25.72 -6.76
N ARG A 113 11.65 25.64 -6.77
CA ARG A 113 10.90 24.86 -7.76
C ARG A 113 9.77 25.67 -8.37
N SER A 114 9.66 25.65 -9.69
CA SER A 114 8.52 26.25 -10.38
C SER A 114 7.23 25.50 -10.05
N ILE A 115 6.22 26.22 -9.58
CA ILE A 115 4.91 25.70 -9.16
C ILE A 115 3.80 26.04 -10.14
N THR A 116 4.14 26.53 -11.33
CA THR A 116 3.15 26.87 -12.38
C THR A 116 3.59 26.32 -13.73
N ARG A 117 2.64 26.09 -14.63
CA ARG A 117 2.89 25.61 -16.00
C ARG A 117 2.00 26.31 -17.00
N ASP A 118 2.51 26.44 -18.22
CA ASP A 118 1.77 26.90 -19.40
C ASP A 118 0.85 25.78 -19.93
N LEU A 119 -0.22 25.53 -19.20
CA LEU A 119 -1.20 24.50 -19.50
C LEU A 119 -2.61 25.10 -19.41
N THR A 120 -3.57 24.50 -20.12
CA THR A 120 -4.99 24.87 -20.03
C THR A 120 -5.76 24.01 -19.04
N TRP A 121 -5.31 22.78 -18.81
CA TRP A 121 -5.89 21.82 -17.86
C TRP A 121 -5.12 21.80 -16.54
N GLY A 122 -5.83 21.98 -15.42
CA GLY A 122 -5.27 22.02 -14.07
C GLY A 122 -5.97 23.05 -13.17
N VAL A 123 -5.44 23.25 -11.95
CA VAL A 123 -5.96 24.25 -11.01
C VAL A 123 -5.58 25.67 -11.46
N ARG A 124 -6.55 26.60 -11.43
CA ARG A 124 -6.34 28.00 -11.83
C ARG A 124 -5.47 28.72 -10.79
N ILE A 125 -4.61 29.62 -11.27
CA ILE A 125 -3.80 30.47 -10.41
C ILE A 125 -4.66 31.68 -10.02
N PRO A 126 -4.91 31.96 -8.73
CA PRO A 126 -5.75 33.07 -8.29
C PRO A 126 -4.99 34.40 -8.30
N VAL A 127 -4.33 34.73 -9.42
CA VAL A 127 -3.57 35.97 -9.62
C VAL A 127 -3.89 36.51 -11.01
N GLU A 128 -4.26 37.79 -11.08
CA GLU A 128 -4.54 38.50 -12.34
C GLU A 128 -3.33 38.43 -13.30
N GLY A 129 -3.60 38.16 -14.58
CA GLY A 129 -2.58 38.04 -15.63
C GLY A 129 -1.99 36.64 -15.81
N TYR A 130 -2.49 35.63 -15.08
CA TYR A 130 -2.05 34.23 -15.16
C TYR A 130 -3.15 33.27 -15.65
N GLU A 131 -4.17 33.79 -16.35
CA GLU A 131 -5.36 33.04 -16.78
C GLU A 131 -5.03 31.89 -17.75
N THR A 132 -3.92 32.00 -18.49
CA THR A 132 -3.40 31.01 -19.44
C THR A 132 -2.47 29.98 -18.81
N LYS A 133 -2.20 30.08 -17.50
CA LYS A 133 -1.32 29.17 -16.74
C LYS A 133 -2.11 28.40 -15.68
N ARG A 134 -1.54 27.28 -15.21
CA ARG A 134 -2.11 26.46 -14.13
C ARG A 134 -1.07 26.19 -13.05
N ILE A 135 -1.54 25.86 -11.86
CA ILE A 135 -0.69 25.31 -10.81
C ILE A 135 -0.11 23.98 -11.31
N TYR A 136 1.17 23.77 -11.04
CA TYR A 136 1.86 22.56 -11.45
C TYR A 136 1.42 21.38 -10.59
N VAL A 137 1.16 20.23 -11.22
CA VAL A 137 0.65 19.03 -10.54
C VAL A 137 1.53 18.57 -9.36
N TRP A 138 2.84 18.73 -9.47
CA TRP A 138 3.76 18.34 -8.39
C TRP A 138 3.74 19.28 -7.19
N PHE A 139 3.04 20.42 -7.29
CA PHE A 139 2.73 21.30 -6.17
C PHE A 139 1.34 20.99 -5.59
N ASP A 140 0.30 20.83 -6.42
CA ASP A 140 -1.07 20.67 -5.91
C ASP A 140 -1.51 19.24 -5.59
N ALA A 141 -0.88 18.21 -6.16
CA ALA A 141 -1.35 16.82 -5.98
C ALA A 141 -1.36 16.38 -4.50
N VAL A 142 -0.33 16.76 -3.73
CA VAL A 142 -0.24 16.49 -2.29
C VAL A 142 -1.26 17.28 -1.46
N ILE A 143 -1.75 18.42 -1.97
CA ILE A 143 -2.85 19.18 -1.35
C ILE A 143 -4.16 18.40 -1.45
N GLY A 144 -4.26 17.47 -2.41
CA GLY A 144 -5.38 16.56 -2.59
C GLY A 144 -5.80 15.82 -1.33
N TYR A 145 -4.85 15.48 -0.45
CA TYR A 145 -5.14 14.84 0.84
C TYR A 145 -5.99 15.72 1.75
N LEU A 146 -5.64 17.02 1.83
CA LEU A 146 -6.38 17.99 2.64
C LEU A 146 -7.72 18.34 2.00
N SER A 147 -7.74 18.60 0.69
CA SER A 147 -9.00 18.94 0.01
C SER A 147 -10.01 17.80 0.05
N ALA A 148 -9.57 16.54 -0.07
CA ALA A 148 -10.45 15.38 0.06
C ALA A 148 -11.02 15.24 1.47
N ALA A 149 -10.24 15.54 2.51
CA ALA A 149 -10.73 15.54 3.90
C ALA A 149 -11.75 16.66 4.14
N ILE A 150 -11.53 17.85 3.58
CA ILE A 150 -12.50 18.96 3.63
C ILE A 150 -13.80 18.56 2.91
N GLU A 151 -13.71 18.05 1.68
CA GLU A 151 -14.88 17.60 0.91
C GLU A 151 -15.65 16.48 1.62
N TRP A 152 -14.95 15.54 2.26
CA TRP A 152 -15.56 14.50 3.10
C TRP A 152 -16.34 15.12 4.26
N ALA A 153 -15.74 16.05 5.01
CA ALA A 153 -16.38 16.71 6.14
C ALA A 153 -17.63 17.50 5.73
N GLU A 154 -17.58 18.18 4.58
CA GLU A 154 -18.74 18.86 3.97
C GLU A 154 -19.85 17.87 3.63
N LYS A 155 -19.52 16.74 2.99
CA LYS A 155 -20.49 15.69 2.62
C LYS A 155 -21.15 15.01 3.82
N GLU A 156 -20.41 14.87 4.92
CA GLU A 156 -20.93 14.35 6.20
C GLU A 156 -21.79 15.36 6.97
N GLY A 157 -21.92 16.61 6.48
CA GLY A 157 -22.69 17.66 7.13
C GLY A 157 -22.02 18.27 8.36
N THR A 158 -20.71 18.03 8.55
CA THR A 158 -19.90 18.58 9.64
C THR A 158 -18.64 19.26 9.09
N PRO A 159 -18.75 20.45 8.45
CA PRO A 159 -17.70 21.01 7.60
C PRO A 159 -16.33 21.26 8.27
N GLU A 160 -16.29 21.42 9.59
CA GLU A 160 -15.03 21.65 10.33
C GLU A 160 -14.35 20.35 10.80
N ARG A 161 -14.99 19.19 10.62
CA ARG A 161 -14.55 17.92 11.19
C ARG A 161 -13.22 17.43 10.61
N TRP A 162 -12.83 17.90 9.42
CA TRP A 162 -11.50 17.60 8.87
C TRP A 162 -10.36 18.09 9.79
N ARG A 163 -10.59 19.14 10.60
CA ARG A 163 -9.59 19.67 11.53
C ARG A 163 -9.18 18.66 12.60
N GLU A 164 -10.06 17.73 12.98
CA GLU A 164 -9.75 16.62 13.90
C GLU A 164 -8.59 15.76 13.39
N TRP A 165 -8.38 15.68 12.07
CA TRP A 165 -7.31 14.89 11.47
C TRP A 165 -6.07 15.71 11.11
N TRP A 166 -6.25 17.00 10.85
CA TRP A 166 -5.22 17.88 10.28
C TRP A 166 -4.63 18.87 11.28
N GLN A 167 -5.28 19.10 12.43
CA GLN A 167 -4.87 20.11 13.42
C GLN A 167 -4.83 19.58 14.87
N ASP A 168 -5.43 18.42 15.16
CA ASP A 168 -5.29 17.77 16.46
C ASP A 168 -3.89 17.16 16.61
N PRO A 169 -3.06 17.57 17.59
CA PRO A 169 -1.70 17.05 17.76
C PRO A 169 -1.64 15.53 17.99
N GLU A 170 -2.72 14.89 18.46
CA GLU A 170 -2.77 13.44 18.67
C GLU A 170 -3.06 12.66 17.36
N ALA A 171 -3.49 13.35 16.30
CA ALA A 171 -3.80 12.71 15.02
C ALA A 171 -2.53 12.31 14.26
N LYS A 172 -2.41 11.02 13.95
CA LYS A 172 -1.27 10.44 13.21
C LYS A 172 -1.60 10.28 11.73
N SER A 173 -0.95 11.06 10.88
CA SER A 173 -1.10 10.98 9.42
C SER A 173 -0.03 10.08 8.78
N TYR A 174 -0.47 8.98 8.17
CA TYR A 174 0.39 8.04 7.44
C TYR A 174 0.22 8.22 5.93
N TYR A 175 1.32 8.30 5.20
CA TYR A 175 1.33 8.46 3.74
C TYR A 175 2.00 7.25 3.07
N PHE A 176 1.19 6.24 2.70
CA PHE A 176 1.66 5.05 2.00
C PHE A 176 1.91 5.34 0.52
N ILE A 177 3.17 5.21 0.10
CA ILE A 177 3.61 5.62 -1.24
C ILE A 177 4.62 4.64 -1.85
N GLY A 178 4.92 4.81 -3.14
CA GLY A 178 6.12 4.22 -3.75
C GLY A 178 7.36 5.11 -3.54
N LYS A 179 8.56 4.54 -3.58
CA LYS A 179 9.83 5.26 -3.32
C LYS A 179 10.05 6.52 -4.14
N ASP A 180 9.55 6.56 -5.37
CA ASP A 180 9.68 7.74 -6.25
C ASP A 180 8.92 8.97 -5.71
N ASN A 181 7.98 8.77 -4.78
CA ASN A 181 7.17 9.83 -4.20
C ASN A 181 7.72 10.38 -2.87
N ILE A 182 8.84 9.84 -2.34
CA ILE A 182 9.40 10.27 -1.05
C ILE A 182 9.68 11.78 -1.07
N TRP A 183 10.26 12.30 -2.15
CA TRP A 183 10.55 13.74 -2.30
C TRP A 183 9.31 14.63 -2.06
N PHE A 184 8.15 14.22 -2.56
CA PHE A 184 6.94 15.03 -2.45
C PHE A 184 6.35 14.98 -1.04
N HIS A 185 6.41 13.84 -0.37
CA HIS A 185 5.73 13.62 0.91
C HIS A 185 6.62 13.92 2.13
N ALA A 186 7.94 13.81 1.98
CA ALA A 186 8.91 14.08 3.04
C ALA A 186 9.54 15.48 2.95
N LEU A 187 9.36 16.22 1.84
CA LEU A 187 9.97 17.56 1.68
C LEU A 187 9.00 18.61 1.16
N ILE A 188 8.40 18.41 -0.03
CA ILE A 188 7.51 19.42 -0.62
C ILE A 188 6.27 19.64 0.24
N TRP A 189 5.56 18.57 0.59
CA TRP A 189 4.33 18.64 1.35
C TRP A 189 4.51 19.23 2.75
N PRO A 190 5.49 18.76 3.56
CA PRO A 190 5.77 19.39 4.85
C PRO A 190 6.17 20.87 4.73
N ALA A 191 6.96 21.26 3.71
CA ALA A 191 7.29 22.67 3.49
C ALA A 191 6.06 23.52 3.15
N GLN A 192 5.14 22.99 2.35
CA GLN A 192 3.87 23.65 2.05
C GLN A 192 3.03 23.83 3.31
N LEU A 193 2.88 22.80 4.13
CA LEU A 193 2.15 22.86 5.40
C LEU A 193 2.80 23.85 6.38
N MET A 194 4.12 23.78 6.58
CA MET A 194 4.86 24.75 7.41
C MET A 194 4.66 26.19 6.92
N GLY A 195 4.73 26.41 5.62
CA GLY A 195 4.53 27.72 5.02
C GLY A 195 3.10 28.23 5.16
N TYR A 196 2.13 27.35 4.95
CA TYR A 196 0.72 27.68 5.09
C TYR A 196 0.37 27.99 6.55
N SER A 197 0.83 27.17 7.50
CA SER A 197 0.68 27.43 8.93
C SER A 197 1.24 28.78 9.35
N LYS A 198 2.44 29.12 8.87
CA LYS A 198 3.04 30.43 9.14
C LYS A 198 2.23 31.58 8.56
N ALA A 199 1.62 31.39 7.39
CA ALA A 199 0.87 32.43 6.71
C ALA A 199 -0.51 32.68 7.33
N THR A 200 -1.19 31.63 7.80
CA THR A 200 -2.54 31.73 8.38
C THR A 200 -2.55 31.91 9.89
N GLY A 201 -1.48 31.49 10.57
CA GLY A 201 -1.44 31.41 12.03
C GLY A 201 -2.09 30.14 12.59
N GLU A 202 -2.60 29.26 11.74
CA GLU A 202 -3.14 27.95 12.14
C GLU A 202 -2.06 26.87 12.09
N THR A 203 -2.04 25.95 13.05
CA THR A 203 -1.11 24.80 13.04
C THR A 203 -1.72 23.65 12.24
N TYR A 204 -0.99 23.17 11.25
CA TYR A 204 -1.32 21.94 10.51
C TYR A 204 -0.30 20.85 10.85
N ASN A 205 -0.80 19.65 11.10
CA ASN A 205 0.03 18.49 11.38
C ASN A 205 0.88 18.13 10.17
N LEU A 206 2.16 17.89 10.42
CA LEU A 206 3.07 17.32 9.45
C LEU A 206 2.92 15.79 9.43
N PRO A 207 3.42 15.11 8.38
CA PRO A 207 3.37 13.65 8.31
C PRO A 207 3.92 12.97 9.57
N TYR A 208 3.11 12.08 10.17
CA TYR A 208 3.59 11.23 11.26
C TYR A 208 4.53 10.15 10.73
N ASP A 209 4.19 9.55 9.59
CA ASP A 209 5.03 8.59 8.86
C ASP A 209 4.78 8.62 7.35
N VAL A 210 5.79 8.25 6.57
CA VAL A 210 5.74 8.13 5.10
C VAL A 210 6.28 6.75 4.69
N PRO A 211 5.52 5.66 4.92
CA PRO A 211 5.95 4.33 4.51
C PRO A 211 6.05 4.24 2.98
N ALA A 212 7.29 4.16 2.47
CA ALA A 212 7.56 4.07 1.05
C ALA A 212 8.02 2.66 0.65
N ASN A 213 7.25 2.02 -0.24
CA ASN A 213 7.58 0.72 -0.81
C ASN A 213 8.53 0.86 -2.01
N GLN A 214 9.39 -0.13 -2.16
CA GLN A 214 10.23 -0.37 -3.34
C GLN A 214 9.36 -0.89 -4.51
N PHE A 215 9.96 -1.18 -5.66
CA PHE A 215 9.19 -1.59 -6.83
C PHE A 215 8.70 -3.04 -6.73
N LEU A 216 7.50 -3.27 -7.25
CA LEU A 216 7.02 -4.60 -7.61
C LEU A 216 7.24 -4.81 -9.11
N THR A 217 8.12 -5.74 -9.45
CA THR A 217 8.50 -6.14 -10.81
C THR A 217 7.71 -7.37 -11.27
N ILE A 218 7.70 -7.62 -12.58
CA ILE A 218 7.19 -8.84 -13.19
C ILE A 218 8.24 -9.33 -14.19
N LYS A 219 8.62 -10.61 -14.11
CA LYS A 219 9.72 -11.19 -14.91
C LYS A 219 11.04 -10.41 -14.75
N GLY A 220 11.28 -9.87 -13.55
CA GLY A 220 12.47 -9.07 -13.22
C GLY A 220 12.53 -7.69 -13.89
N ALA A 221 11.46 -7.26 -14.55
CA ALA A 221 11.39 -5.96 -15.22
C ALA A 221 10.30 -5.06 -14.61
N LYS A 222 10.47 -3.74 -14.79
CA LYS A 222 9.44 -2.77 -14.42
C LYS A 222 8.18 -3.02 -15.26
N GLN A 223 7.04 -2.87 -14.61
CA GLN A 223 5.75 -3.04 -15.27
C GLN A 223 5.62 -2.03 -16.43
N SER A 224 5.03 -2.47 -17.54
CA SER A 224 4.91 -1.67 -18.75
C SER A 224 3.59 -1.91 -19.46
N THR A 225 2.77 -0.86 -19.54
CA THR A 225 1.52 -0.89 -20.29
C THR A 225 1.76 -1.08 -21.79
N SER A 226 2.79 -0.43 -22.35
CA SER A 226 3.10 -0.54 -23.79
C SER A 226 3.60 -1.94 -24.18
N LYS A 227 4.36 -2.59 -23.30
CA LYS A 227 4.80 -3.99 -23.49
C LYS A 227 3.80 -5.02 -22.97
N ARG A 228 2.64 -4.61 -22.45
CA ARG A 228 1.67 -5.49 -21.77
C ARG A 228 2.32 -6.39 -20.70
N LEU A 229 3.31 -5.85 -20.00
CA LEU A 229 4.04 -6.53 -18.94
C LEU A 229 3.52 -6.04 -17.59
N ALA A 230 2.31 -6.47 -17.23
CA ALA A 230 1.65 -6.11 -15.97
C ALA A 230 0.57 -7.14 -15.63
N VAL A 231 0.27 -7.31 -14.34
CA VAL A 231 -0.94 -8.02 -13.88
C VAL A 231 -1.96 -6.96 -13.48
N TRP A 232 -3.01 -6.82 -14.28
CA TRP A 232 -4.06 -5.84 -14.01
C TRP A 232 -5.09 -6.40 -13.04
N VAL A 233 -5.42 -5.63 -12.00
CA VAL A 233 -6.38 -6.04 -10.98
C VAL A 233 -7.76 -6.38 -11.57
N PRO A 234 -8.36 -5.59 -12.49
CA PRO A 234 -9.63 -5.95 -13.12
C PRO A 234 -9.57 -7.32 -13.81
N ASP A 235 -8.58 -7.53 -14.68
CA ASP A 235 -8.39 -8.79 -15.40
C ASP A 235 -8.20 -9.98 -14.44
N PHE A 236 -7.44 -9.77 -13.36
CA PHE A 236 -7.24 -10.79 -12.34
C PHE A 236 -8.56 -11.18 -11.65
N LEU A 237 -9.37 -10.19 -11.27
CA LEU A 237 -10.62 -10.39 -10.53
C LEU A 237 -11.75 -11.01 -11.38
N GLU A 238 -11.62 -11.02 -12.71
CA GLU A 238 -12.50 -11.80 -13.58
C GLU A 238 -12.29 -13.32 -13.46
N ARG A 239 -11.11 -13.73 -12.95
CA ARG A 239 -10.68 -15.15 -12.95
C ARG A 239 -10.45 -15.71 -11.55
N TYR A 240 -10.00 -14.89 -10.60
CA TYR A 240 -9.56 -15.34 -9.29
C TYR A 240 -10.16 -14.51 -8.15
N ASP A 241 -10.26 -15.15 -6.99
CA ASP A 241 -10.77 -14.51 -5.78
C ASP A 241 -9.77 -13.43 -5.27
N PRO A 242 -10.24 -12.33 -4.67
CA PRO A 242 -9.40 -11.20 -4.27
C PRO A 242 -8.42 -11.52 -3.12
N ASP A 243 -8.82 -12.37 -2.17
CA ASP A 243 -8.05 -12.66 -0.96
C ASP A 243 -6.70 -13.35 -1.24
N PRO A 244 -6.62 -14.38 -2.12
CA PRO A 244 -5.34 -14.91 -2.58
C PRO A 244 -4.37 -13.87 -3.13
N LEU A 245 -4.86 -12.88 -3.91
CA LEU A 245 -4.00 -11.80 -4.43
C LEU A 245 -3.51 -10.89 -3.31
N ARG A 246 -4.41 -10.46 -2.42
CA ARG A 246 -4.06 -9.63 -1.26
C ARG A 246 -3.00 -10.31 -0.42
N TYR A 247 -3.19 -11.59 -0.10
CA TYR A 247 -2.24 -12.40 0.65
C TYR A 247 -0.88 -12.46 -0.04
N TYR A 248 -0.85 -12.81 -1.32
CA TYR A 248 0.41 -12.94 -2.06
C TYR A 248 1.17 -11.62 -2.10
N LEU A 249 0.51 -10.52 -2.47
CA LEU A 249 1.11 -9.18 -2.52
C LEU A 249 1.58 -8.70 -1.14
N SER A 250 0.85 -9.01 -0.07
CA SER A 250 1.28 -8.72 1.30
C SER A 250 2.49 -9.55 1.70
N ALA A 251 2.54 -10.83 1.33
CA ALA A 251 3.64 -11.73 1.66
C ALA A 251 4.95 -11.38 0.93
N ILE A 252 4.85 -10.83 -0.29
CA ILE A 252 6.00 -10.35 -1.08
C ILE A 252 6.17 -8.83 -1.04
N MET A 253 5.53 -8.13 -0.10
CA MET A 253 5.51 -6.67 -0.12
C MET A 253 6.93 -6.09 -0.18
N PRO A 254 7.22 -5.18 -1.13
CA PRO A 254 8.56 -4.65 -1.35
C PRO A 254 8.91 -3.56 -0.32
N GLU A 255 8.98 -3.92 0.97
CA GLU A 255 9.17 -2.98 2.08
C GLU A 255 10.61 -2.44 2.14
N THR A 256 11.60 -3.33 1.93
CA THR A 256 13.03 -3.02 2.08
C THR A 256 13.83 -3.15 0.78
N ALA A 257 13.40 -4.01 -0.14
CA ALA A 257 13.99 -4.22 -1.46
C ALA A 257 12.88 -4.42 -2.49
N ASP A 258 13.21 -4.25 -3.78
CA ASP A 258 12.31 -4.58 -4.87
C ASP A 258 11.88 -6.07 -4.76
N ALA A 259 10.65 -6.37 -5.16
CA ALA A 259 10.11 -7.73 -5.19
C ALA A 259 9.63 -8.07 -6.61
N ASP A 260 9.60 -9.35 -6.96
CA ASP A 260 9.08 -9.82 -8.26
C ASP A 260 7.81 -10.65 -8.03
N PHE A 261 6.76 -10.28 -8.75
CA PHE A 261 5.53 -11.08 -8.82
C PHE A 261 5.75 -12.21 -9.82
N THR A 262 5.50 -13.44 -9.38
CA THR A 262 5.50 -14.63 -10.26
C THR A 262 4.21 -15.42 -10.09
N TRP A 263 3.67 -15.93 -11.20
CA TRP A 263 2.49 -16.80 -11.15
C TRP A 263 2.77 -18.11 -10.41
N ALA A 264 3.97 -18.65 -10.56
CA ALA A 264 4.43 -19.80 -9.78
C ALA A 264 4.41 -19.51 -8.27
N GLY A 265 4.94 -18.36 -7.85
CA GLY A 265 4.90 -17.93 -6.45
C GLY A 265 3.49 -17.71 -5.92
N PHE A 266 2.60 -17.14 -6.74
CA PHE A 266 1.18 -16.97 -6.42
C PHE A 266 0.49 -18.32 -6.19
N VAL A 267 0.61 -19.26 -7.13
CA VAL A 267 0.02 -20.61 -7.04
C VAL A 267 0.57 -21.36 -5.83
N GLN A 268 1.89 -21.31 -5.62
CA GLN A 268 2.55 -21.98 -4.50
C GLN A 268 2.01 -21.47 -3.16
N ARG A 269 2.01 -20.15 -2.93
CA ARG A 269 1.52 -19.59 -1.67
C ARG A 269 0.03 -19.82 -1.45
N ASN A 270 -0.78 -19.75 -2.50
CA ASN A 270 -2.19 -20.11 -2.38
C ASN A 270 -2.36 -21.56 -1.94
N ASN A 271 -1.68 -22.50 -2.61
CA ASN A 271 -1.90 -23.92 -2.36
C ASN A 271 -1.27 -24.41 -1.04
N ASP A 272 -0.07 -23.93 -0.71
CA ASP A 272 0.70 -24.43 0.42
C ASP A 272 0.38 -23.68 1.71
N GLU A 273 0.17 -22.36 1.62
CA GLU A 273 -0.08 -21.51 2.79
C GLU A 273 -1.59 -21.33 3.02
N LEU A 274 -2.34 -20.82 2.03
CA LEU A 274 -3.77 -20.57 2.22
C LEU A 274 -4.59 -21.87 2.28
N VAL A 275 -4.43 -22.77 1.31
CA VAL A 275 -5.22 -24.02 1.25
C VAL A 275 -4.71 -25.03 2.27
N ALA A 276 -3.42 -25.39 2.23
CA ALA A 276 -2.90 -26.50 3.03
C ALA A 276 -2.61 -26.15 4.50
N THR A 277 -2.38 -24.87 4.85
CA THR A 277 -2.14 -24.46 6.24
C THR A 277 -3.39 -23.85 6.88
N TRP A 278 -3.81 -22.66 6.42
CA TRP A 278 -4.89 -21.93 7.08
C TRP A 278 -6.28 -22.53 6.81
N GLY A 279 -6.62 -22.73 5.54
CA GLY A 279 -7.89 -23.29 5.11
C GLY A 279 -8.11 -24.72 5.61
N ASN A 280 -7.06 -25.56 5.58
CA ASN A 280 -7.11 -26.93 6.10
C ASN A 280 -7.37 -26.97 7.61
N LEU A 281 -6.71 -26.12 8.41
CA LEU A 281 -6.97 -26.02 9.85
C LEU A 281 -8.45 -25.73 10.12
N VAL A 282 -8.95 -24.67 9.48
CA VAL A 282 -10.34 -24.22 9.65
C VAL A 282 -11.32 -25.32 9.24
N ASN A 283 -11.17 -25.86 8.03
CA ASN A 283 -12.09 -26.86 7.51
C ASN A 283 -12.08 -28.13 8.36
N ARG A 284 -10.89 -28.68 8.68
CA ARG A 284 -10.76 -29.92 9.46
C ARG A 284 -11.38 -29.78 10.85
N VAL A 285 -11.09 -28.69 11.56
CA VAL A 285 -11.63 -28.46 12.92
C VAL A 285 -13.14 -28.25 12.87
N LEU A 286 -13.63 -27.33 12.03
CA LEU A 286 -15.06 -26.99 12.01
C LEU A 286 -15.92 -28.15 11.49
N THR A 287 -15.51 -28.83 10.42
CA THR A 287 -16.26 -29.98 9.89
C THR A 287 -16.26 -31.15 10.89
N PHE A 288 -15.14 -31.42 11.57
CA PHE A 288 -15.08 -32.48 12.57
C PHE A 288 -15.96 -32.16 13.78
N THR A 289 -15.92 -30.92 14.29
CA THR A 289 -16.78 -30.48 15.38
C THR A 289 -18.26 -30.54 14.97
N TYR A 290 -18.61 -29.99 13.82
CA TYR A 290 -19.99 -29.93 13.32
C TYR A 290 -20.63 -31.33 13.24
N LYS A 291 -19.87 -32.33 12.79
CA LYS A 291 -20.34 -33.72 12.65
C LYS A 291 -20.48 -34.47 13.97
N ASN A 292 -19.67 -34.15 14.98
CA ASN A 292 -19.52 -34.99 16.18
C ASN A 292 -20.02 -34.36 17.48
N PHE A 293 -20.28 -33.04 17.51
CA PHE A 293 -20.66 -32.27 18.69
C PHE A 293 -21.90 -31.40 18.43
N ASP A 294 -22.98 -32.04 17.96
CA ASP A 294 -24.32 -31.43 17.83
C ASP A 294 -24.35 -30.10 17.06
N LYS A 295 -23.44 -29.94 16.09
CA LYS A 295 -23.32 -28.74 15.25
C LYS A 295 -23.03 -27.46 16.06
N SER A 296 -22.42 -27.60 17.22
CA SER A 296 -22.10 -26.49 18.13
C SER A 296 -20.68 -26.56 18.63
N VAL A 297 -20.18 -25.44 19.15
CA VAL A 297 -18.94 -25.40 19.92
C VAL A 297 -19.10 -26.31 21.14
N PRO A 298 -18.22 -27.29 21.38
CA PRO A 298 -18.35 -28.17 22.52
C PRO A 298 -18.03 -27.44 23.82
N GLU A 299 -18.64 -27.87 24.93
CA GLU A 299 -18.25 -27.40 26.26
C GLU A 299 -16.86 -27.95 26.60
N PRO A 300 -15.89 -27.10 26.98
CA PRO A 300 -14.57 -27.56 27.38
C PRO A 300 -14.61 -28.12 28.80
N GLY A 301 -13.78 -29.14 29.06
CA GLY A 301 -13.34 -29.49 30.41
C GLY A 301 -12.17 -28.59 30.85
N ASP A 302 -11.38 -29.06 31.81
CA ASP A 302 -10.21 -28.32 32.28
C ASP A 302 -9.13 -28.18 31.19
N LEU A 303 -8.68 -26.94 30.95
CA LEU A 303 -7.60 -26.66 30.01
C LEU A 303 -6.27 -27.15 30.58
N SER A 304 -5.63 -28.05 29.82
CA SER A 304 -4.26 -28.50 30.04
C SER A 304 -3.25 -27.39 29.77
N GLU A 305 -1.99 -27.61 30.16
CA GLU A 305 -0.89 -26.68 29.87
C GLU A 305 -0.73 -26.44 28.37
N THR A 306 -0.84 -27.48 27.54
CA THR A 306 -0.75 -27.35 26.08
C THR A 306 -1.90 -26.55 25.48
N ASP A 307 -3.09 -26.58 26.09
CA ASP A 307 -4.24 -25.81 25.61
C ASP A 307 -4.05 -24.32 25.89
N ARG A 308 -3.60 -24.01 27.11
CA ARG A 308 -3.29 -22.64 27.54
C ARG A 308 -2.14 -22.05 26.74
N ALA A 309 -1.13 -22.86 26.43
CA ALA A 309 -0.01 -22.45 25.59
C ALA A 309 -0.47 -22.04 24.19
N LEU A 310 -1.37 -22.79 23.55
CA LEU A 310 -1.90 -22.39 22.24
C LEU A 310 -2.69 -21.07 22.31
N ILE A 311 -3.51 -20.90 23.35
CA ILE A 311 -4.27 -19.66 23.55
C ILE A 311 -3.33 -18.45 23.71
N SER A 312 -2.33 -18.55 24.60
CA SER A 312 -1.31 -17.52 24.81
C SER A 312 -0.59 -17.19 23.52
N ARG A 313 -0.20 -18.20 22.74
CA ARG A 313 0.49 -18.00 21.46
C ARG A 313 -0.34 -17.20 20.46
N VAL A 314 -1.66 -17.40 20.42
CA VAL A 314 -2.57 -16.66 19.53
C VAL A 314 -2.75 -15.22 20.00
N GLU A 315 -2.79 -14.98 21.32
CA GLU A 315 -2.80 -13.63 21.89
C GLU A 315 -1.51 -12.88 21.54
N GLU A 316 -0.34 -13.52 21.70
CA GLU A 316 0.96 -12.98 21.29
C GLU A 316 1.00 -12.66 19.79
N ALA A 317 0.45 -13.54 18.94
CA ALA A 317 0.38 -13.30 17.50
C ALA A 317 -0.50 -12.10 17.15
N LEU A 318 -1.60 -11.87 17.88
CA LEU A 318 -2.44 -10.68 17.72
C LEU A 318 -1.69 -9.40 18.13
N GLU A 319 -0.99 -9.43 19.26
CA GLU A 319 -0.20 -8.29 19.73
C GLU A 319 0.95 -7.95 18.77
N GLU A 320 1.68 -8.97 18.31
CA GLU A 320 2.75 -8.84 17.34
C GLU A 320 2.22 -8.29 16.01
N ALA A 321 1.15 -8.87 15.45
CA ALA A 321 0.55 -8.39 14.22
C ALA A 321 0.07 -6.94 14.33
N GLY A 322 -0.56 -6.56 15.46
CA GLY A 322 -1.00 -5.19 15.69
C GLY A 322 0.16 -4.19 15.74
N ARG A 323 1.24 -4.55 16.45
CA ARG A 323 2.47 -3.73 16.54
C ARG A 323 3.14 -3.57 15.17
N GLU A 324 3.27 -4.64 14.41
CA GLU A 324 3.90 -4.60 13.09
C GLU A 324 3.04 -3.84 12.05
N ILE A 325 1.71 -3.95 12.11
CA ILE A 325 0.80 -3.12 11.28
C ILE A 325 0.96 -1.64 11.60
N ALA A 326 0.99 -1.28 12.89
CA ALA A 326 1.18 0.11 13.32
C ALA A 326 2.54 0.68 12.88
N ALA A 327 3.56 -0.16 12.76
CA ALA A 327 4.89 0.20 12.25
C ALA A 327 5.01 0.14 10.71
N GLY A 328 3.95 -0.23 9.98
CA GLY A 328 3.98 -0.36 8.51
C GLY A 328 4.81 -1.55 8.00
N ASN A 329 4.98 -2.59 8.83
CA ASN A 329 5.68 -3.86 8.54
C ASN A 329 4.66 -4.99 8.27
N PHE A 330 3.95 -4.89 7.16
CA PHE A 330 2.84 -5.77 6.82
C PHE A 330 3.26 -7.23 6.59
N ARG A 331 4.48 -7.47 6.08
CA ARG A 331 5.02 -8.82 5.93
C ARG A 331 5.19 -9.52 7.27
N ALA A 332 5.76 -8.83 8.25
CA ALA A 332 5.97 -9.37 9.60
C ALA A 332 4.63 -9.64 10.29
N ALA A 333 3.68 -8.71 10.17
CA ALA A 333 2.33 -8.90 10.71
C ALA A 333 1.60 -10.11 10.12
N LEU A 334 1.67 -10.31 8.80
CA LEU A 334 1.07 -11.47 8.15
C LEU A 334 1.73 -12.79 8.61
N GLU A 335 3.05 -12.80 8.72
CA GLU A 335 3.80 -13.98 9.17
C GLU A 335 3.51 -14.34 10.64
N ALA A 336 3.31 -13.35 11.52
CA ALA A 336 2.91 -13.60 12.90
C ALA A 336 1.62 -14.43 12.99
N GLY A 337 0.59 -14.05 12.22
CA GLY A 337 -0.66 -14.80 12.13
C GLY A 337 -0.50 -16.19 11.48
N MET A 338 0.26 -16.28 10.38
CA MET A 338 0.49 -17.55 9.69
C MET A 338 1.34 -18.53 10.50
N SER A 339 2.33 -18.06 11.26
CA SER A 339 3.11 -18.90 12.16
C SER A 339 2.23 -19.53 13.23
N ALA A 340 1.39 -18.72 13.90
CA ALA A 340 0.45 -19.22 14.89
C ALA A 340 -0.60 -20.18 14.29
N ALA A 341 -0.98 -20.01 13.02
CA ALA A 341 -1.81 -20.99 12.31
C ALA A 341 -1.09 -22.34 12.08
N ARG A 342 0.22 -22.35 11.79
CA ARG A 342 1.02 -23.58 11.70
C ARG A 342 1.12 -24.28 13.06
N GLU A 343 1.25 -23.52 14.14
CA GLU A 343 1.28 -24.05 15.51
C GLU A 343 -0.07 -24.64 15.93
N ALA A 344 -1.18 -23.99 15.59
CA ALA A 344 -2.53 -24.53 15.80
C ALA A 344 -2.76 -25.84 15.01
N ASN A 345 -2.26 -25.95 13.77
CA ASN A 345 -2.29 -27.22 13.02
C ASN A 345 -1.56 -28.35 13.76
N ARG A 346 -0.36 -28.06 14.27
CA ARG A 346 0.45 -29.01 15.03
C ARG A 346 -0.27 -29.46 16.30
N TYR A 347 -0.85 -28.51 17.05
CA TYR A 347 -1.64 -28.81 18.25
C TYR A 347 -2.78 -29.80 17.96
N VAL A 348 -3.54 -29.57 16.87
CA VAL A 348 -4.63 -30.48 16.48
C VAL A 348 -4.09 -31.86 16.08
N GLU A 349 -2.94 -31.92 15.41
CA GLU A 349 -2.32 -33.19 15.01
C GLU A 349 -1.83 -33.99 16.22
N ASP A 350 -1.08 -33.34 17.12
CA ASP A 350 -0.49 -33.96 18.31
C ASP A 350 -1.55 -34.51 19.26
N ASN A 351 -2.69 -33.82 19.38
CA ASN A 351 -3.82 -34.28 20.19
C ASN A 351 -4.71 -35.31 19.46
N ALA A 352 -4.63 -35.40 18.13
CA ALA A 352 -5.39 -36.35 17.29
C ALA A 352 -6.87 -36.52 17.71
N PRO A 353 -7.74 -35.49 17.58
CA PRO A 353 -9.12 -35.52 18.08
C PRO A 353 -9.96 -36.67 17.50
N TRP A 354 -9.63 -37.19 16.32
CA TRP A 354 -10.28 -38.36 15.72
C TRP A 354 -10.03 -39.67 16.48
N LYS A 355 -8.93 -39.77 17.24
CA LYS A 355 -8.67 -40.88 18.17
C LYS A 355 -9.36 -40.61 19.51
N LEU A 356 -9.16 -39.40 20.05
CA LEU A 356 -9.76 -38.98 21.33
C LEU A 356 -11.28 -39.13 21.35
N LEU A 357 -11.97 -38.87 20.23
CA LEU A 357 -13.42 -39.04 20.15
C LEU A 357 -13.91 -40.42 20.63
N LYS A 358 -13.10 -41.47 20.44
CA LYS A 358 -13.41 -42.86 20.85
C LYS A 358 -12.89 -43.22 22.24
N GLU A 359 -11.81 -42.57 22.67
CA GLU A 359 -11.07 -42.92 23.88
C GLU A 359 -11.45 -42.01 25.07
N ASP A 360 -11.54 -40.71 24.82
CA ASP A 360 -11.85 -39.68 25.80
C ASP A 360 -12.58 -38.50 25.10
N ARG A 361 -13.92 -38.56 25.12
CA ARG A 361 -14.77 -37.57 24.46
C ARG A 361 -14.68 -36.19 25.13
N GLU A 362 -14.41 -36.13 26.43
CA GLU A 362 -14.29 -34.86 27.18
C GLU A 362 -12.97 -34.15 26.82
N ARG A 363 -11.87 -34.90 26.73
CA ARG A 363 -10.62 -34.35 26.21
C ARG A 363 -10.76 -33.90 24.76
N CYS A 364 -11.45 -34.70 23.92
CA CYS A 364 -11.73 -34.32 22.53
C CYS A 364 -12.51 -33.00 22.44
N ALA A 365 -13.54 -32.82 23.27
CA ALA A 365 -14.32 -31.58 23.37
C ALA A 365 -13.42 -30.38 23.68
N THR A 366 -12.55 -30.52 24.69
CA THR A 366 -11.61 -29.49 25.13
C THR A 366 -10.61 -29.11 24.03
N VAL A 367 -10.06 -30.09 23.31
CA VAL A 367 -9.13 -29.86 22.19
C VAL A 367 -9.80 -29.08 21.06
N LEU A 368 -11.02 -29.46 20.69
CA LEU A 368 -11.76 -28.78 19.63
C LEU A 368 -12.19 -27.38 20.06
N TYR A 369 -12.61 -27.19 21.31
CA TYR A 369 -12.90 -25.88 21.88
C TYR A 369 -11.69 -24.94 21.75
N THR A 370 -10.52 -25.40 22.20
CA THR A 370 -9.27 -24.63 22.14
C THR A 370 -8.85 -24.34 20.70
N ALA A 371 -8.98 -25.30 19.78
CA ALA A 371 -8.69 -25.08 18.37
C ALA A 371 -9.63 -24.04 17.73
N ILE A 372 -10.93 -24.06 18.09
CA ILE A 372 -11.91 -23.06 17.63
C ILE A 372 -11.59 -21.68 18.21
N ALA A 373 -11.16 -21.59 19.48
CA ALA A 373 -10.69 -20.34 20.07
C ALA A 373 -9.48 -19.79 19.30
N ALA A 374 -8.48 -20.63 19.01
CA ALA A 374 -7.33 -20.24 18.20
C ALA A 374 -7.75 -19.73 16.81
N ILE A 375 -8.63 -20.45 16.11
CA ILE A 375 -9.19 -20.02 14.81
C ILE A 375 -9.91 -18.67 14.94
N SER A 376 -10.65 -18.43 16.02
CA SER A 376 -11.36 -17.17 16.28
C SER A 376 -10.40 -15.98 16.38
N GLY A 377 -9.28 -16.13 17.08
CA GLY A 377 -8.23 -15.10 17.21
C GLY A 377 -7.43 -14.90 15.93
N LEU A 378 -7.02 -15.99 15.27
CA LEU A 378 -6.28 -15.92 14.00
C LEU A 378 -7.09 -15.29 12.88
N LYS A 379 -8.41 -15.53 12.84
CA LYS A 379 -9.34 -14.81 11.95
C LYS A 379 -9.25 -13.30 12.15
N THR A 380 -9.13 -12.82 13.39
CA THR A 380 -8.95 -11.38 13.68
C THR A 380 -7.58 -10.89 13.20
N ALA A 381 -6.50 -11.63 13.49
CA ALA A 381 -5.14 -11.25 13.07
C ALA A 381 -4.97 -11.20 11.54
N LEU A 382 -5.61 -12.12 10.83
CA LEU A 382 -5.53 -12.22 9.37
C LEU A 382 -6.54 -11.32 8.63
N TYR A 383 -7.54 -10.76 9.33
CA TYR A 383 -8.59 -9.94 8.73
C TYR A 383 -8.09 -8.76 7.86
N PRO A 384 -7.05 -8.00 8.24
CA PRO A 384 -6.52 -6.92 7.40
C PRO A 384 -6.02 -7.41 6.03
N PHE A 385 -5.59 -8.67 5.94
CA PHE A 385 -5.03 -9.28 4.74
C PHE A 385 -6.08 -10.04 3.94
N LEU A 386 -6.97 -10.74 4.63
CA LEU A 386 -7.95 -11.70 4.09
C LEU A 386 -9.41 -11.33 4.47
N PRO A 387 -9.90 -10.12 4.15
CA PRO A 387 -11.16 -9.62 4.69
C PRO A 387 -12.39 -10.45 4.30
N PHE A 388 -12.43 -10.98 3.07
CA PHE A 388 -13.60 -11.70 2.57
C PHE A 388 -13.72 -13.09 3.19
N THR A 389 -12.63 -13.86 3.20
CA THR A 389 -12.58 -15.20 3.78
C THR A 389 -12.67 -15.16 5.31
N CYS A 390 -12.08 -14.16 5.98
CA CYS A 390 -12.24 -13.99 7.42
C CYS A 390 -13.68 -13.61 7.80
N GLN A 391 -14.39 -12.82 6.98
CA GLN A 391 -15.81 -12.55 7.18
C GLN A 391 -16.66 -13.82 6.97
N LYS A 392 -16.37 -14.64 5.96
CA LYS A 392 -17.04 -15.95 5.76
C LYS A 392 -16.85 -16.86 6.98
N LEU A 393 -15.60 -16.97 7.46
CA LEU A 393 -15.26 -17.72 8.66
C LEU A 393 -15.96 -17.17 9.92
N HIS A 394 -16.11 -15.86 10.03
CA HIS A 394 -16.84 -15.25 11.15
C HIS A 394 -18.26 -15.80 11.29
N GLY A 395 -18.96 -15.94 10.16
CA GLY A 395 -20.28 -16.58 10.08
C GLY A 395 -20.24 -18.08 10.36
N TYR A 396 -19.22 -18.81 9.88
CA TYR A 396 -19.06 -20.23 10.21
C TYR A 396 -18.92 -20.51 11.71
N LEU A 397 -18.30 -19.58 12.44
CA LEU A 397 -18.18 -19.60 13.89
C LEU A 397 -19.47 -19.18 14.63
N GLY A 398 -20.57 -18.98 13.90
CA GLY A 398 -21.87 -18.60 14.46
C GLY A 398 -21.93 -17.16 14.98
N ASN A 399 -21.05 -16.27 14.49
CA ASN A 399 -21.10 -14.85 14.84
C ASN A 399 -21.94 -14.07 13.82
N GLU A 400 -22.57 -13.01 14.29
CA GLU A 400 -23.31 -12.06 13.47
C GLU A 400 -22.54 -10.75 13.30
N GLY A 401 -22.84 -10.01 12.23
CA GLY A 401 -22.24 -8.71 11.97
C GLY A 401 -20.81 -8.78 11.40
N PRO A 402 -20.11 -7.64 11.35
CA PRO A 402 -18.77 -7.54 10.80
C PRO A 402 -17.70 -8.01 11.80
N VAL A 403 -16.61 -8.62 11.30
CA VAL A 403 -15.47 -9.08 12.13
C VAL A 403 -14.97 -7.99 13.09
N GLN A 404 -14.96 -6.74 12.64
CA GLN A 404 -14.51 -5.56 13.38
C GLN A 404 -15.27 -5.35 14.70
N ALA A 405 -16.51 -5.82 14.82
CA ALA A 405 -17.30 -5.70 16.06
C ALA A 405 -16.64 -6.43 17.25
N GLY A 406 -15.80 -7.44 16.98
CA GLY A 406 -15.04 -8.16 18.02
C GLY A 406 -13.84 -7.38 18.57
N GLY A 407 -13.37 -6.35 17.86
CA GLY A 407 -12.15 -5.62 18.16
C GLY A 407 -10.86 -6.42 17.89
N TRP A 408 -9.72 -5.82 18.22
CA TRP A 408 -8.39 -6.45 18.07
C TRP A 408 -8.03 -7.30 19.30
N ARG A 409 -8.72 -8.42 19.47
CA ARG A 409 -8.50 -9.35 20.60
C ARG A 409 -8.93 -10.77 20.26
N LEU A 410 -8.46 -11.71 21.06
CA LEU A 410 -9.00 -13.07 21.08
C LEU A 410 -10.40 -13.04 21.70
N VAL A 411 -11.39 -13.52 20.94
CA VAL A 411 -12.76 -13.71 21.44
C VAL A 411 -12.98 -15.20 21.65
N MET A 412 -13.00 -15.61 22.92
CA MET A 412 -13.29 -16.99 23.31
C MET A 412 -14.71 -17.37 22.88
N PRO A 413 -14.88 -18.53 22.21
CA PRO A 413 -16.20 -18.99 21.83
C PRO A 413 -16.96 -19.42 23.09
N ALA A 414 -18.28 -19.21 23.09
CA ALA A 414 -19.15 -19.76 24.12
C ALA A 414 -19.42 -21.24 23.80
N GLY A 415 -19.32 -22.11 24.81
CA GLY A 415 -19.79 -23.49 24.68
C GLY A 415 -21.28 -23.53 24.31
N GLY A 416 -21.67 -24.53 23.53
CA GLY A 416 -23.01 -24.69 23.00
C GLY A 416 -23.38 -23.74 21.86
N ARG A 417 -22.53 -22.77 21.50
CA ARG A 417 -22.80 -21.85 20.38
C ARG A 417 -22.98 -22.64 19.07
N PRO A 418 -24.08 -22.44 18.32
CA PRO A 418 -24.26 -23.07 17.02
C PRO A 418 -23.15 -22.68 16.03
N LEU A 419 -22.62 -23.66 15.33
CA LEU A 419 -21.73 -23.49 14.19
C LEU A 419 -22.54 -23.61 12.89
N ALA A 420 -22.13 -22.88 11.85
CA ALA A 420 -22.65 -23.13 10.52
C ALA A 420 -21.80 -24.22 9.83
N GLU A 421 -22.38 -24.87 8.82
CA GLU A 421 -21.64 -25.85 8.03
C GLU A 421 -20.55 -25.14 7.22
N ALA A 422 -19.30 -25.52 7.46
CA ALA A 422 -18.14 -24.88 6.85
C ALA A 422 -17.79 -25.52 5.50
N GLU A 423 -17.58 -24.69 4.48
CA GLU A 423 -17.00 -25.08 3.20
C GLU A 423 -15.50 -24.72 3.17
N PRO A 424 -14.72 -25.28 2.24
CA PRO A 424 -13.35 -24.82 2.02
C PRO A 424 -13.28 -23.30 1.79
N LEU A 425 -12.41 -22.61 2.54
CA LEU A 425 -12.24 -21.16 2.44
C LEU A 425 -11.53 -20.72 1.16
N PHE A 426 -10.63 -21.57 0.66
CA PHE A 426 -9.79 -21.29 -0.50
C PHE A 426 -9.90 -22.43 -1.50
N LYS A 427 -9.79 -22.10 -2.78
CA LYS A 427 -9.73 -23.08 -3.87
C LYS A 427 -8.27 -23.39 -4.16
N LYS A 428 -7.96 -24.68 -4.35
CA LYS A 428 -6.66 -25.08 -4.87
C LYS A 428 -6.56 -24.64 -6.33
N LEU A 429 -5.46 -24.00 -6.68
CA LEU A 429 -5.16 -23.56 -8.03
C LEU A 429 -4.41 -24.65 -8.79
N ASP A 430 -4.78 -24.87 -10.04
CA ASP A 430 -4.07 -25.77 -10.94
C ASP A 430 -2.70 -25.17 -11.32
N PRO A 431 -1.59 -25.91 -11.24
CA PRO A 431 -0.30 -25.46 -11.76
C PRO A 431 -0.33 -24.98 -13.22
N GLU A 432 -1.24 -25.46 -14.06
CA GLU A 432 -1.40 -25.02 -15.46
C GLU A 432 -1.67 -23.51 -15.59
N ILE A 433 -2.25 -22.88 -14.55
CA ILE A 433 -2.47 -21.42 -14.48
C ILE A 433 -1.17 -20.63 -14.71
N VAL A 434 -0.03 -21.17 -14.28
CA VAL A 434 1.26 -20.50 -14.45
C VAL A 434 1.55 -20.28 -15.93
N GLU A 435 1.46 -21.32 -16.74
CA GLU A 435 1.72 -21.23 -18.18
C GLU A 435 0.64 -20.37 -18.88
N GLU A 436 -0.63 -20.55 -18.53
CA GLU A 436 -1.74 -19.80 -19.12
C GLU A 436 -1.64 -18.29 -18.90
N GLU A 437 -1.31 -17.87 -17.68
CA GLU A 437 -1.21 -16.44 -17.35
C GLU A 437 0.11 -15.84 -17.80
N GLU A 438 1.20 -16.61 -17.79
CA GLU A 438 2.47 -16.14 -18.36
C GLU A 438 2.41 -15.91 -19.86
N ALA A 439 1.58 -16.69 -20.59
CA ALA A 439 1.31 -16.50 -22.01
C ALA A 439 0.49 -15.22 -22.31
N LYS A 440 -0.22 -14.67 -21.32
CA LYS A 440 -0.98 -13.41 -21.45
C LYS A 440 -0.09 -12.17 -21.25
N LEU A 441 1.06 -12.33 -20.61
CA LEU A 441 2.04 -11.27 -20.42
C LEU A 441 2.82 -11.03 -21.72
N GLY A 442 2.98 -9.77 -22.10
CA GLY A 442 3.84 -9.41 -23.23
C GLY A 442 5.33 -9.60 -22.95
N VAL A 443 6.14 -9.43 -24.01
CA VAL A 443 7.60 -9.61 -24.00
C VAL A 443 8.33 -8.33 -23.60
#